data_AF-C0QTH8-F1
#
_entry.id   AF-C0QTH8-F1
#
_cell.length_a   1.000
_cell.length_b   1.000
_cell.length_c   1.000
_cell.angle_alpha   90.00
_cell.angle_beta   90.00
_cell.angle_gamma   90.00
#
_symmetry.space_group_name_H-M   'P 1'
#
loop_
_entity.id
_entity.type
_entity.pdbx_description
1 polymer ?
#
loop_
_entity_poly.entity_id
_entity_poly.type
_entity_poly.pdbx_seq_one_letter_code
_entity_poly.pdbx_strand_id
1 'polypeptide(L)' 'MDRFLIKLIKIYKKFVSPALPNSCRYYPTCSSYAIQSIEKYGALKGSLKAVWRILRCNPFSKGGVDYP' A
#
# COMPACT_ATOMS: atom_id res chain seq x y z
N MET A 1 7.68 1.82 -16.37
CA MET A 1 7.19 2.96 -15.55
C MET A 1 7.01 2.56 -14.08
N ASP A 2 6.79 1.27 -13.79
CA ASP A 2 6.46 0.73 -12.46
C ASP A 2 7.50 1.02 -11.38
N ARG A 3 8.79 1.01 -11.75
CA ARG A 3 9.91 1.29 -10.84
C ARG A 3 9.85 2.69 -10.22
N PHE A 4 9.36 3.69 -10.95
CA PHE A 4 9.25 5.05 -10.44
C PHE A 4 8.21 5.14 -9.31
N LEU A 5 7.03 4.54 -9.51
CA LEU A 5 5.99 4.50 -8.49
C LEU A 5 6.44 3.70 -7.27
N ILE A 6 7.09 2.54 -7.47
CA ILE A 6 7.64 1.76 -6.37
C ILE A 6 8.68 2.58 -5.58
N LYS A 7 9.52 3.36 -6.27
CA LYS A 7 10.49 4.25 -5.62
C LYS A 7 9.79 5.32 -4.79
N LEU A 8 8.74 5.94 -5.30
CA LEU A 8 7.92 6.90 -4.54
C LEU A 8 7.28 6.27 -3.30
N ILE A 9 6.71 5.06 -3.43
CA ILE A 9 6.11 4.34 -2.29
C ILE A 9 7.18 3.96 -1.26
N LYS A 10 8.39 3.57 -1.69
CA LYS A 10 9.52 3.28 -0.80
C LYS A 10 10.00 4.55 -0.07
N ILE A 11 10.06 5.70 -0.75
CA ILE A 11 10.36 6.99 -0.15
C ILE A 11 9.27 7.34 0.87
N TYR A 12 7.99 7.23 0.51
CA TYR A 12 6.88 7.43 1.44
C TYR A 12 6.99 6.50 2.66
N LYS A 13 7.27 5.21 2.46
CA LYS A 13 7.48 4.26 3.56
C LYS A 13 8.69 4.66 4.45
N LYS A 14 9.75 5.23 3.88
CA LYS A 14 10.95 5.61 4.64
C LYS A 14 10.77 6.91 5.43
N PHE A 15 10.10 7.90 4.86
CA PHE A 15 9.96 9.23 5.45
C PHE A 15 8.66 9.42 6.23
N VAL A 16 7.55 8.84 5.73
CA VAL A 16 6.22 9.03 6.31
C VAL A 16 5.85 7.90 7.28
N SER A 17 6.18 6.64 6.96
CA SER A 17 5.86 5.52 7.87
C SER A 17 6.42 5.64 9.30
N PRO A 18 7.62 6.18 9.57
CA PRO A 18 8.08 6.35 10.96
C PRO A 18 7.37 7.50 11.70
N ALA A 19 6.73 8.43 10.98
CA ALA A 19 5.98 9.53 11.57
C ALA A 19 4.50 9.18 11.82
N LEU A 20 3.97 8.13 11.18
CA LEU A 20 2.59 7.69 11.37
C LEU A 20 2.54 6.52 12.37
N PRO A 21 1.57 6.52 13.30
CA PRO A 21 1.31 5.34 14.12
C PRO A 21 0.98 4.14 13.23
N ASN A 22 1.18 2.92 13.76
CA ASN A 22 0.84 1.66 13.08
C ASN A 22 -0.69 1.50 12.92
N SER A 23 -1.30 2.32 12.06
CA SER A 23 -2.75 2.37 11.80
C SER A 23 -3.19 1.39 10.73
N CYS A 24 -2.24 0.73 10.05
CA CYS A 24 -2.57 -0.21 8.99
C CYS A 24 -3.12 -1.51 9.59
N ARG A 25 -4.40 -1.79 9.29
CA ARG A 25 -5.09 -2.99 9.81
C ARG A 25 -4.90 -4.24 8.97
N TYR A 26 -4.37 -4.09 7.75
CA TYR A 26 -4.19 -5.20 6.84
C TYR A 26 -2.72 -5.63 6.74
N TYR A 27 -2.49 -6.94 6.60
CA TYR A 27 -1.19 -7.53 6.34
C TYR A 27 -1.12 -8.12 4.92
N PRO A 28 -0.04 -7.90 4.16
CA PRO A 28 1.03 -6.95 4.43
C PRO A 28 0.51 -5.50 4.39
N THR A 29 1.27 -4.55 4.93
CA THR A 29 0.83 -3.15 5.05
C THR A 29 0.39 -2.55 3.71
N CYS A 30 -0.49 -1.54 3.71
CA CYS A 30 -1.00 -0.93 2.47
C CYS A 30 0.11 -0.53 1.49
N SER A 31 1.23 0.01 1.97
CA SER A 31 2.39 0.35 1.12
C SER A 31 3.06 -0.88 0.52
N SER A 32 3.14 -1.98 1.27
CA SER A 32 3.71 -3.25 0.79
C SER A 32 2.76 -3.95 -0.18
N TYR A 33 1.45 -3.89 0.06
CA TYR A 33 0.44 -4.31 -0.90
C TYR A 33 0.49 -3.48 -2.18
N ALA A 34 0.73 -2.16 -2.07
CA ALA A 34 0.84 -1.28 -3.22
C ALA A 34 2.01 -1.68 -4.13
N ILE A 35 3.18 -1.94 -3.53
CA ILE A 35 4.37 -2.39 -4.27
C ILE A 35 4.06 -3.71 -5.00
N GLN A 36 3.55 -4.72 -4.28
CA GLN A 36 3.22 -6.01 -4.88
C GLN A 36 2.12 -5.91 -5.96
N SER A 37 1.11 -5.06 -5.75
CA SER A 37 0.04 -4.82 -6.73
C SER A 37 0.58 -4.19 -8.01
N ILE A 38 1.51 -3.24 -7.88
CA ILE A 38 2.17 -2.58 -9.02
C ILE A 38 3.08 -3.58 -9.75
N GLU A 39 3.80 -4.44 -9.03
CA GLU A 39 4.62 -5.49 -9.63
C GLU A 39 3.79 -6.53 -10.37
N LYS A 40 2.62 -6.91 -9.83
CA LYS A 40 1.76 -7.96 -10.40
C LYS A 40 0.84 -7.49 -11.53
N TYR A 41 0.28 -6.28 -11.42
CA TYR A 41 -0.74 -5.76 -12.34
C TYR A 41 -0.28 -4.55 -13.16
N GLY A 42 0.94 -4.05 -12.94
CA GLY A 42 1.45 -2.81 -13.52
C GLY A 42 1.05 -1.56 -12.72
N ALA A 43 1.70 -0.43 -13.01
CA ALA A 43 1.57 0.84 -12.30
C ALA A 43 0.12 1.33 -12.16
N LEU A 44 -0.65 1.35 -13.25
CA LEU A 44 -2.02 1.89 -13.27
C LEU A 44 -2.97 1.00 -12.46
N LYS A 45 -3.10 -0.28 -12.82
CA LYS A 45 -4.04 -1.20 -12.15
C LYS A 45 -3.61 -1.50 -10.72
N GLY A 46 -2.30 -1.60 -10.47
CA GLY A 46 -1.73 -1.80 -9.15
C GLY A 46 -1.92 -0.61 -8.22
N SER A 47 -1.72 0.62 -8.70
CA SER A 47 -1.99 1.82 -7.90
C SER A 47 -3.48 1.98 -7.58
N LEU A 48 -4.38 1.70 -8.53
CA LEU A 48 -5.83 1.75 -8.28
C LEU A 48 -6.24 0.75 -7.18
N LYS A 49 -5.76 -0.50 -7.25
CA LYS A 49 -5.97 -1.51 -6.20
C LYS A 49 -5.42 -1.06 -4.84
N ALA A 50 -4.22 -0.48 -4.84
CA ALA A 50 -3.58 0.01 -3.64
C ALA A 50 -4.37 1.15 -2.97
N VAL A 51 -4.78 2.15 -3.75
CA VAL A 51 -5.59 3.28 -3.29
C VAL A 51 -6.91 2.79 -2.72
N TRP A 52 -7.58 1.87 -3.42
CA TRP A 52 -8.84 1.29 -2.94
C TRP A 52 -8.68 0.54 -1.61
N ARG A 53 -7.55 -0.14 -1.38
CA ARG A 53 -7.23 -0.74 -0.08
C ARG A 53 -6.91 0.31 0.99
N ILE A 54 -6.16 1.36 0.67
CA ILE A 54 -5.86 2.46 1.59
C ILE A 54 -7.15 3.12 2.08
N LEU A 55 -8.10 3.40 1.18
CA LEU A 55 -9.41 3.97 1.53
C LEU A 55 -10.23 3.07 2.46
N ARG A 56 -10.13 1.75 2.29
CA ARG A 56 -10.78 0.75 3.18
C ARG A 56 -10.03 0.54 4.49
N CYS A 57 -8.76 0.94 4.57
CA CYS A 57 -7.93 0.77 5.75
C CYS A 57 -8.19 1.89 6.78
N ASN A 58 -9.37 1.86 7.40
CA ASN A 58 -9.81 2.81 8.41
C ASN A 58 -10.03 2.13 9.78
N PRO A 59 -10.20 2.91 10.87
CA PRO A 59 -10.47 2.41 12.21
C PRO A 59 -11.76 1.60 12.42
N PHE A 60 -12.56 1.36 11.38
CA PHE A 60 -13.75 0.50 11.43
C PHE A 60 -13.57 -0.80 10.64
N SER A 61 -12.49 -0.95 9.87
CA SER A 61 -12.21 -2.21 9.17
C SER A 61 -11.69 -3.26 10.14
N LYS A 62 -12.15 -4.51 10.04
CA LYS A 62 -11.62 -5.63 10.86
C LYS A 62 -10.11 -5.85 10.64
N GLY A 63 -9.55 -5.32 9.56
CA GLY A 63 -8.21 -5.71 9.13
C GLY A 63 -8.18 -7.15 8.63
N GLY A 64 -6.98 -7.67 8.43
CA GLY A 64 -6.78 -9.06 8.01
C GLY A 64 -5.65 -9.23 7.01
N VAL A 65 -5.44 -10.47 6.58
CA VAL A 65 -4.42 -10.82 5.59
C VAL A 65 -5.03 -10.73 4.19
N ASP A 66 -4.50 -9.84 3.36
CA ASP A 66 -4.94 -9.63 1.98
C ASP A 66 -3.68 -9.46 1.12
N TYR A 67 -3.47 -10.32 0.12
CA TYR A 67 -2.36 -10.25 -0.82
C TYR A 67 -2.89 -9.90 -2.22
N PRO A 68 -2.13 -9.18 -3.06
CA PRO A 68 -2.58 -8.81 -4.40
C PRO A 68 -2.53 -9.98 -5.38
#